data_AF-A0A382AS39-F1
#
_entry.id   AF-A0A382AS39-F1
#
_cell.length_a   1.000
_cell.length_b   1.000
_cell.length_c   1.000
_cell.angle_alpha   90.00
_cell.angle_beta   90.00
_cell.angle_gamma   90.00
#
_symmetry.space_group_name_H-M   'P 1'
#
loop_
_entity.id
_entity.type
_entity.pdbx_description
1 polymer ?
#
loop_
_entity_poly.entity_id
_entity_poly.type
_entity_poly.pdbx_seq_one_letter_code
_entity_poly.pdbx_strand_id
1 'polypeptide(L)'
;VIVDEIKSVLEKDGYDTNPEIISRIQAMLNSIRDDNQLYKLDYIIEWFNKKREESDMIVEEIDVNDLDQWNVDEASGNISHDSKGFFEVIGIKVSNTFDREVGKKGWTQPIIAKNPGGILGILMKKINSVPHYLVQAKAEPGNIGKLQLSPTLQATTSNMLKAHGGTRPLFSEYFDEPKNVKIIYAKWQSEDGGRFHLKSNYNMIVEVDENEELDIPDSFIWVTLFQIKQLLKIENFVGPHIRGIISYL
;
A
#
# COMPACT_ATOMS: atom_id res chain seq x y z
N VAL A 1 17.85 8.65 25.22
CA VAL A 1 19.26 8.19 25.36
C VAL A 1 19.91 8.01 23.99
N ILE A 2 19.72 6.90 23.27
CA ILE A 2 20.41 6.68 21.97
C ILE A 2 20.05 7.77 20.92
N VAL A 3 18.78 8.16 20.82
CA VAL A 3 18.36 9.23 19.89
C VAL A 3 19.07 10.54 20.21
N ASP A 4 19.21 10.88 21.50
CA ASP A 4 19.85 12.12 21.95
C ASP A 4 21.37 12.08 21.71
N GLU A 5 21.99 10.91 21.85
CA GLU A 5 23.40 10.70 21.52
C GLU A 5 23.65 10.86 20.02
N ILE A 6 22.83 10.24 19.17
CA ILE A 6 22.92 10.40 17.71
C ILE A 6 22.69 11.87 17.33
N LYS A 7 21.68 12.52 17.91
CA LYS A 7 21.39 13.93 17.72
C LYS A 7 22.60 14.81 18.05
N SER A 8 23.24 14.56 19.20
CA SER A 8 24.43 15.33 19.62
C SER A 8 25.61 15.19 18.65
N VAL A 9 25.81 13.99 18.09
CA VAL A 9 26.84 13.76 17.06
C VAL A 9 26.52 14.53 15.77
N LEU A 10 25.26 14.50 15.31
CA LEU A 10 24.83 15.24 14.12
C LEU A 10 25.02 16.75 14.27
N GLU A 11 24.63 17.32 15.42
CA GLU A 11 24.77 18.75 15.71
C GLU A 11 26.23 19.18 15.76
N LYS A 12 27.11 18.35 16.32
CA LYS A 12 28.55 18.60 16.37
C LYS A 12 29.17 18.72 14.98
N ASP A 13 28.69 17.95 14.03
CA ASP A 13 29.15 17.96 12.64
C ASP A 13 28.38 18.95 11.75
N GLY A 14 27.53 19.79 12.35
CA GLY A 14 26.82 20.88 11.66
C GLY A 14 25.56 20.46 10.91
N TYR A 15 25.03 19.26 11.15
CA TYR A 15 23.74 18.83 10.59
C TYR A 15 22.57 19.41 11.38
N ASP A 16 21.48 19.72 10.67
CA ASP A 16 20.19 20.07 11.29
C ASP A 16 19.57 18.83 11.98
N THR A 17 18.79 19.06 13.04
CA THR A 17 18.13 18.03 13.86
C THR A 17 16.67 18.36 14.08
N ASN A 18 16.02 18.87 13.04
CA ASN A 18 14.58 19.13 13.03
C ASN A 18 13.75 17.85 13.29
N PRO A 19 12.45 17.99 13.63
CA PRO A 19 11.60 16.86 13.99
C PRO A 19 11.52 15.74 12.94
N GLU A 20 11.65 16.08 11.65
CA GLU A 20 11.65 15.08 10.57
C GLU A 20 12.91 14.20 10.63
N ILE A 21 14.08 14.81 10.83
CA ILE A 21 15.35 14.07 10.98
C ILE A 21 15.31 13.17 12.22
N ILE A 22 14.76 13.66 13.33
CA ILE A 22 14.58 12.84 14.54
C ILE A 22 13.66 11.64 14.27
N SER A 23 12.56 11.83 13.53
CA SER A 23 11.68 10.74 13.12
C SER A 23 12.41 9.69 12.28
N ARG A 24 13.27 10.11 11.33
CA ARG A 24 14.10 9.20 10.51
C ARG A 24 15.10 8.41 11.34
N ILE A 25 15.73 9.04 12.34
CA ILE A 25 16.63 8.33 13.28
C ILE A 25 15.86 7.28 14.06
N GLN A 26 14.65 7.61 14.55
CA GLN A 26 13.79 6.66 15.26
C GLN A 26 13.38 5.50 14.36
N ALA A 27 12.96 5.76 13.12
CA ALA A 27 12.60 4.73 12.17
C ALA A 27 13.78 3.81 11.84
N MET A 28 14.99 4.37 11.67
CA MET A 28 16.22 3.59 11.52
C MET A 28 16.43 2.65 12.72
N LEU A 29 16.37 3.18 13.95
CA LEU A 29 16.55 2.39 15.18
C LEU A 29 15.49 1.27 15.31
N ASN A 30 14.23 1.58 15.00
CA ASN A 30 13.12 0.61 15.00
C ASN A 30 13.27 -0.47 13.93
N SER A 31 14.15 -0.28 12.95
CA SER A 31 14.32 -1.18 11.81
C SER A 31 15.54 -2.09 11.91
N ILE A 32 16.42 -1.87 12.88
CA ILE A 32 17.66 -2.65 13.07
C ILE A 32 17.57 -3.70 14.18
N ARG A 33 16.52 -3.66 15.01
CA ARG A 33 16.27 -4.62 16.09
C ARG A 33 14.80 -5.01 16.15
N ASP A 34 14.56 -6.22 16.66
CA ASP A 34 13.24 -6.83 16.78
C ASP A 34 12.76 -6.88 18.25
N ASP A 35 13.10 -5.82 18.99
CA ASP A 35 12.85 -5.73 20.42
C ASP A 35 11.33 -5.67 20.70
N ASN A 36 10.88 -6.31 21.79
CA ASN A 36 9.50 -6.23 22.30
C ASN A 36 8.37 -6.55 21.28
N GLN A 37 8.67 -7.38 20.28
CA GLN A 37 7.70 -7.89 19.31
C GLN A 37 6.60 -8.76 19.97
N LEU A 38 5.38 -8.71 19.43
CA LEU A 38 4.29 -9.62 19.82
C LEU A 38 4.52 -11.05 19.35
N TYR A 39 5.06 -11.20 18.14
CA TYR A 39 5.29 -12.48 17.47
C TYR A 39 6.72 -12.52 16.96
N LYS A 40 7.32 -13.70 16.91
CA LYS A 40 8.61 -13.89 16.22
C LYS A 40 8.41 -13.86 14.71
N LEU A 41 9.47 -13.50 13.97
CA LEU A 41 9.46 -13.51 12.50
C LEU A 41 9.00 -14.87 11.92
N ASP A 42 9.53 -15.99 12.42
CA ASP A 42 9.17 -17.33 11.93
C ASP A 42 7.69 -17.64 12.09
N TYR A 43 7.08 -17.20 13.20
CA TYR A 43 5.64 -17.34 13.42
C TYR A 43 4.83 -16.56 12.38
N ILE A 44 5.26 -15.34 12.03
CA ILE A 44 4.56 -14.52 11.01
C ILE A 44 4.65 -15.20 9.64
N ILE A 45 5.81 -15.79 9.32
CA ILE A 45 6.02 -16.54 8.07
C ILE A 45 5.11 -17.77 8.03
N GLU A 46 5.06 -18.55 9.11
CA GLU A 46 4.19 -19.73 9.23
C GLU A 46 2.71 -19.35 9.13
N TRP A 47 2.27 -18.33 9.87
CA TRP A 47 0.91 -17.81 9.84
C TRP A 47 0.50 -17.41 8.41
N PHE A 48 1.35 -16.65 7.73
CA PHE A 48 1.05 -16.17 6.39
C PHE A 48 1.02 -17.30 5.35
N ASN A 49 1.97 -18.24 5.42
CA ASN A 49 1.98 -19.39 4.52
C ASN A 49 0.75 -20.28 4.73
N LYS A 50 0.33 -20.50 5.98
CA LYS A 50 -0.93 -21.20 6.28
C LYS A 50 -2.13 -20.49 5.65
N LYS A 51 -2.23 -19.15 5.75
CA LYS A 51 -3.30 -18.37 5.10
C LYS A 51 -3.28 -18.49 3.58
N ARG A 52 -2.09 -18.56 3.00
CA ARG A 52 -1.90 -18.76 1.57
C ARG A 52 -2.37 -20.14 1.11
N GLU A 53 -2.04 -21.18 1.87
CA GLU A 53 -2.48 -22.56 1.60
C GLU A 53 -3.99 -22.74 1.77
N GLU A 54 -4.58 -22.07 2.76
CA GLU A 54 -6.02 -22.09 3.04
C GLU A 54 -6.86 -21.31 2.00
N SER A 55 -6.24 -20.55 1.09
CA SER A 55 -6.96 -19.76 0.10
C SER A 55 -7.53 -20.61 -1.03
N ASP A 56 -8.85 -20.57 -1.14
CA ASP A 56 -9.66 -21.21 -2.17
C ASP A 56 -9.70 -20.45 -3.50
N MET A 57 -9.04 -19.28 -3.59
CA MET A 57 -9.00 -18.48 -4.82
C MET A 57 -8.35 -19.27 -5.97
N ILE A 58 -9.06 -19.33 -7.09
CA ILE A 58 -8.59 -19.90 -8.37
C ILE A 58 -8.53 -18.74 -9.36
N VAL A 59 -7.43 -18.67 -10.11
CA VAL A 59 -7.21 -17.66 -11.13
C VAL A 59 -6.84 -18.38 -12.42
N GLU A 60 -7.60 -18.11 -13.48
CA GLU A 60 -7.40 -18.67 -14.81
C GLU A 60 -7.26 -17.52 -15.81
N GLU A 61 -6.38 -17.69 -16.79
CA GLU A 61 -6.24 -16.75 -17.90
C GLU A 61 -7.32 -17.07 -18.94
N ILE A 62 -8.06 -16.04 -19.36
CA ILE A 62 -9.11 -16.14 -20.37
C ILE A 62 -8.91 -15.07 -21.46
N ASP A 63 -9.54 -15.25 -22.62
CA ASP A 63 -9.48 -14.24 -23.68
C ASP A 63 -10.17 -12.95 -23.21
N VAL A 64 -9.68 -11.81 -23.68
CA VAL A 64 -10.30 -10.50 -23.39
C VAL A 64 -11.75 -10.43 -23.88
N ASN A 65 -12.10 -11.19 -24.92
CA ASN A 65 -13.46 -11.28 -25.45
C ASN A 65 -14.38 -12.18 -24.61
N ASP A 66 -13.81 -12.98 -23.71
CA ASP A 66 -14.55 -13.86 -22.80
C ASP A 66 -14.83 -13.19 -21.43
N LEU A 67 -14.39 -11.94 -21.24
CA LEU A 67 -14.61 -11.19 -20.00
C LEU A 67 -16.11 -10.90 -19.81
N ASP A 68 -16.69 -11.46 -18.75
CA ASP A 68 -18.08 -11.15 -18.36
C ASP A 68 -18.20 -9.67 -17.95
N GLN A 69 -19.24 -8.99 -18.45
CA GLN A 69 -19.57 -7.57 -18.17
C GLN A 69 -18.51 -6.53 -18.60
N TRP A 70 -17.47 -6.94 -19.34
CA TRP A 70 -16.53 -6.02 -19.97
C TRP A 70 -16.74 -5.98 -21.46
N ASN A 71 -16.72 -4.78 -22.03
CA ASN A 71 -16.98 -4.56 -23.44
C ASN A 71 -15.87 -3.75 -24.10
N VAL A 72 -15.56 -4.12 -25.34
CA VAL A 72 -14.70 -3.35 -26.24
C VAL A 72 -15.59 -2.39 -27.04
N ASP A 73 -15.40 -1.09 -26.87
CA ASP A 73 -16.12 -0.09 -27.64
C ASP A 73 -15.66 -0.11 -29.11
N GLU A 74 -16.57 -0.36 -30.05
CA GLU A 74 -16.24 -0.54 -31.47
C GLU A 74 -15.60 0.71 -32.10
N ALA A 75 -15.96 1.91 -31.63
CA ALA A 75 -15.49 3.16 -32.20
C ALA A 75 -14.09 3.55 -31.71
N SER A 76 -13.82 3.35 -30.42
CA SER A 76 -12.57 3.78 -29.76
C SER A 76 -11.58 2.65 -29.51
N GLY A 77 -12.04 1.39 -29.48
CA GLY A 77 -11.27 0.23 -29.05
C GLY A 77 -11.01 0.17 -27.54
N ASN A 78 -11.63 1.05 -26.74
CA ASN A 78 -11.45 1.06 -25.29
C ASN A 78 -12.17 -0.12 -24.64
N ILE A 79 -11.59 -0.68 -23.58
CA ILE A 79 -12.17 -1.78 -22.82
C ILE A 79 -12.70 -1.22 -21.50
N SER A 80 -13.98 -1.44 -21.19
CA SER A 80 -14.62 -0.91 -19.98
C SER A 80 -15.68 -1.86 -19.43
N HIS A 81 -15.88 -1.83 -18.11
CA HIS A 81 -16.95 -2.56 -17.46
C HIS A 81 -18.32 -1.89 -17.72
N ASP A 82 -19.40 -2.65 -17.75
CA ASP A 82 -20.76 -2.16 -18.02
C ASP A 82 -21.24 -1.13 -16.99
N SER A 83 -20.88 -1.35 -15.72
CA SER A 83 -21.18 -0.41 -14.64
C SER A 83 -20.39 0.90 -14.69
N LYS A 84 -19.38 0.99 -15.57
CA LYS A 84 -18.37 2.06 -15.60
C LYS A 84 -17.55 2.20 -14.30
N GLY A 85 -17.60 1.18 -13.44
CA GLY A 85 -16.72 1.04 -12.27
C GLY A 85 -15.35 0.49 -12.61
N PHE A 86 -14.53 0.25 -11.57
CA PHE A 86 -13.17 -0.30 -11.67
C PHE A 86 -12.18 0.61 -12.43
N PHE A 87 -11.98 0.34 -13.71
CA PHE A 87 -11.03 1.02 -14.59
C PHE A 87 -11.42 0.82 -16.06
N GLU A 88 -10.72 1.51 -16.95
CA GLU A 88 -10.78 1.29 -18.40
C GLU A 88 -9.38 1.02 -18.95
N VAL A 89 -9.28 0.27 -20.04
CA VAL A 89 -8.05 0.19 -20.85
C VAL A 89 -8.23 1.08 -22.07
N ILE A 90 -7.35 2.06 -22.23
CA ILE A 90 -7.39 3.03 -23.33
C ILE A 90 -6.06 3.04 -24.10
N GLY A 91 -6.09 3.53 -25.34
CA GLY A 91 -4.87 3.87 -26.08
C GLY A 91 -4.39 5.30 -25.79
N ILE A 92 -3.08 5.50 -25.65
CA ILE A 92 -2.46 6.84 -25.58
C ILE A 92 -1.39 7.01 -26.65
N LYS A 93 -1.12 8.27 -27.00
CA LYS A 93 0.03 8.67 -27.82
C LYS A 93 0.87 9.71 -27.07
N VAL A 94 2.16 9.42 -26.88
CA VAL A 94 3.12 10.34 -26.27
C VAL A 94 4.01 10.92 -27.36
N SER A 95 4.10 12.25 -27.46
CA SER A 95 4.92 12.94 -28.48
C SER A 95 5.35 14.33 -27.99
N ASN A 96 6.33 14.94 -28.67
CA ASN A 96 6.73 16.34 -28.49
C ASN A 96 7.15 16.72 -27.06
N THR A 97 7.95 15.88 -26.39
CA THR A 97 8.59 16.27 -25.13
C THR A 97 9.85 17.08 -25.43
N PHE A 98 9.99 18.27 -24.84
CA PHE A 98 11.14 19.15 -25.10
C PHE A 98 12.45 18.63 -24.49
N ASP A 99 12.38 17.87 -23.39
CA ASP A 99 13.54 17.48 -22.57
C ASP A 99 13.81 15.95 -22.56
N ARG A 100 13.16 15.18 -23.44
CA ARG A 100 13.39 13.73 -23.58
C ARG A 100 13.51 13.35 -25.05
N GLU A 101 14.19 12.24 -25.34
CA GLU A 101 14.36 11.66 -26.69
C GLU A 101 13.04 11.09 -27.27
N VAL A 102 11.92 11.78 -27.06
CA VAL A 102 10.65 11.46 -27.71
C VAL A 102 10.56 12.28 -28.98
N GLY A 103 10.98 11.67 -30.09
CA GLY A 103 10.89 12.30 -31.40
C GLY A 103 9.45 12.70 -31.76
N LYS A 104 9.30 13.58 -32.75
CA LYS A 104 7.98 14.08 -33.24
C LYS A 104 6.98 12.96 -33.57
N LYS A 105 7.46 11.78 -33.95
CA LYS A 105 6.60 10.62 -34.25
C LYS A 105 5.97 10.01 -32.99
N GLY A 106 6.65 10.10 -31.84
CA GLY A 106 6.18 9.56 -30.57
C GLY A 106 6.08 8.04 -30.55
N TRP A 107 5.40 7.52 -29.53
CA TRP A 107 4.93 6.13 -29.48
C TRP A 107 3.48 6.07 -29.00
N THR A 108 2.86 4.92 -29.18
CA THR A 108 1.53 4.59 -28.67
C THR A 108 1.59 3.35 -27.78
N GLN A 109 0.71 3.26 -26.80
CA GLN A 109 0.56 2.08 -25.96
C GLN A 109 -0.84 2.00 -25.35
N PRO A 110 -1.32 0.80 -24.98
CA PRO A 110 -2.42 0.68 -24.04
C PRO A 110 -2.00 1.14 -22.64
N ILE A 111 -2.96 1.65 -21.87
CA ILE A 111 -2.76 2.08 -20.49
C ILE A 111 -4.06 1.95 -19.69
N ILE A 112 -3.96 1.69 -18.39
CA ILE A 112 -5.11 1.65 -17.49
C ILE A 112 -5.49 3.07 -17.11
N ALA A 113 -6.74 3.47 -17.34
CA ALA A 113 -7.28 4.80 -17.08
C ALA A 113 -8.62 4.72 -16.32
N LYS A 114 -9.20 5.90 -16.05
CA LYS A 114 -10.46 6.09 -15.29
C LYS A 114 -10.51 5.27 -13.99
N ASN A 115 -9.36 5.15 -13.34
CA ASN A 115 -9.20 4.51 -12.05
C ASN A 115 -8.99 5.65 -11.02
N PRO A 116 -10.04 6.04 -10.26
CA PRO A 116 -10.03 7.28 -9.47
C PRO A 116 -9.03 7.29 -8.30
N GLY A 117 -8.26 6.22 -8.12
CA GLY A 117 -7.40 6.04 -6.97
C GLY A 117 -8.21 5.74 -5.71
N GLY A 118 -7.53 5.80 -4.58
CA GLY A 118 -8.09 5.46 -3.29
C GLY A 118 -7.15 5.77 -2.14
N ILE A 119 -7.46 5.22 -0.98
CA ILE A 119 -6.63 5.31 0.23
C ILE A 119 -5.87 3.99 0.40
N LEU A 120 -4.57 4.12 0.62
CA LEU A 120 -3.68 3.05 1.06
C LEU A 120 -3.20 3.39 2.46
N GLY A 121 -3.75 2.73 3.46
CA GLY A 121 -3.60 3.10 4.87
C GLY A 121 -2.97 2.01 5.70
N ILE A 122 -2.00 2.37 6.56
CA ILE A 122 -1.44 1.49 7.59
C ILE A 122 -1.76 2.06 8.96
N LEU A 123 -2.43 1.28 9.80
CA LEU A 123 -2.55 1.57 11.23
C LEU A 123 -1.23 1.25 11.92
N MET A 124 -0.79 2.18 12.75
CA MET A 124 0.34 2.05 13.66
C MET A 124 -0.18 2.03 15.08
N LYS A 125 0.32 1.14 15.92
CA LYS A 125 0.09 1.17 17.37
C LYS A 125 1.41 0.94 18.10
N LYS A 126 1.68 1.68 19.17
CA LYS A 126 2.77 1.35 20.07
C LYS A 126 2.35 0.23 20.99
N ILE A 127 3.09 -0.86 20.95
CA ILE A 127 2.87 -2.02 21.80
C ILE A 127 4.20 -2.30 22.47
N ASN A 128 4.23 -2.30 23.81
CA ASN A 128 5.46 -2.39 24.60
C ASN A 128 6.51 -1.34 24.17
N SER A 129 6.06 -0.11 23.92
CA SER A 129 6.86 1.03 23.45
C SER A 129 7.45 0.90 22.04
N VAL A 130 7.12 -0.15 21.29
CA VAL A 130 7.61 -0.39 19.92
C VAL A 130 6.49 -0.16 18.90
N PRO A 131 6.71 0.65 17.85
CA PRO A 131 5.74 0.81 16.77
C PRO A 131 5.51 -0.50 16.03
N HIS A 132 4.26 -0.97 16.06
CA HIS A 132 3.76 -2.07 15.26
C HIS A 132 2.83 -1.52 14.17
N TYR A 133 2.79 -2.20 13.04
CA TYR A 133 2.01 -1.86 11.86
C TYR A 133 1.04 -3.00 11.58
N LEU A 134 -0.25 -2.69 11.44
CA LEU A 134 -1.26 -3.70 11.17
C LEU A 134 -1.27 -3.99 9.67
N VAL A 135 -0.96 -5.21 9.29
CA VAL A 135 -0.94 -5.62 7.88
C VAL A 135 -1.97 -6.72 7.64
N GLN A 136 -2.46 -6.82 6.42
CA GLN A 136 -3.45 -7.81 6.00
C GLN A 136 -2.80 -8.87 5.11
N ALA A 137 -3.02 -10.16 5.37
CA ALA A 137 -2.83 -11.21 4.39
C ALA A 137 -3.98 -11.13 3.38
N LYS A 138 -3.75 -10.47 2.24
CA LYS A 138 -4.80 -10.14 1.28
C LYS A 138 -4.67 -10.95 0.00
N ALA A 139 -5.75 -11.65 -0.36
CA ALA A 139 -5.85 -12.30 -1.66
C ALA A 139 -6.16 -11.27 -2.75
N GLU A 140 -5.40 -11.30 -3.84
CA GLU A 140 -5.70 -10.52 -5.06
C GLU A 140 -5.39 -11.39 -6.28
N PRO A 141 -6.23 -11.38 -7.33
CA PRO A 141 -6.08 -12.28 -8.48
C PRO A 141 -4.75 -12.09 -9.23
N GLY A 142 -4.14 -10.90 -9.15
CA GLY A 142 -2.83 -10.62 -9.75
C GLY A 142 -1.62 -11.02 -8.90
N ASN A 143 -1.81 -11.52 -7.67
CA ASN A 143 -0.71 -11.89 -6.79
C ASN A 143 -0.12 -13.25 -7.17
N ILE A 144 1.20 -13.27 -7.39
CA ILE A 144 1.95 -14.53 -7.42
C ILE A 144 1.84 -15.17 -6.03
N GLY A 145 1.31 -16.41 -5.98
CA GLY A 145 1.05 -17.11 -4.73
C GLY A 145 -0.21 -16.67 -4.00
N LYS A 146 -1.21 -16.11 -4.70
CA LYS A 146 -2.56 -15.74 -4.22
C LYS A 146 -2.62 -14.58 -3.22
N LEU A 147 -1.83 -14.64 -2.14
CA LEU A 147 -1.79 -13.65 -1.08
C LEU A 147 -0.45 -12.93 -1.04
N GLN A 148 -0.51 -11.65 -0.68
CA GLN A 148 0.62 -10.83 -0.24
C GLN A 148 0.22 -10.05 1.01
N LEU A 149 1.19 -9.60 1.80
CA LEU A 149 0.91 -8.63 2.86
C LEU A 149 0.56 -7.29 2.24
N SER A 150 -0.61 -6.79 2.57
CA SER A 150 -1.16 -5.51 2.12
C SER A 150 -1.38 -4.56 3.30
N PRO A 151 -1.51 -3.25 3.03
CA PRO A 151 -1.83 -2.26 4.06
C PRO A 151 -3.11 -2.63 4.83
N THR A 152 -3.30 -2.04 6.02
CA THR A 152 -4.52 -2.21 6.82
C THR A 152 -5.78 -1.87 6.02
N LEU A 153 -5.73 -0.77 5.28
CA LEU A 153 -6.79 -0.33 4.39
C LEU A 153 -6.25 -0.23 2.97
N GLN A 154 -6.93 -0.89 2.04
CA GLN A 154 -6.77 -0.68 0.61
C GLN A 154 -8.15 -0.52 -0.01
N ALA A 155 -8.58 0.72 -0.23
CA ALA A 155 -9.93 1.02 -0.68
C ALA A 155 -9.93 2.10 -1.77
N THR A 156 -10.64 1.83 -2.87
CA THR A 156 -10.91 2.84 -3.90
C THR A 156 -11.93 3.85 -3.41
N THR A 157 -11.94 5.05 -4.01
CA THR A 157 -12.94 6.09 -3.71
C THR A 157 -14.38 5.58 -3.89
N SER A 158 -14.64 4.74 -4.91
CA SER A 158 -15.95 4.12 -5.14
C SER A 158 -16.39 3.18 -4.01
N ASN A 159 -15.44 2.42 -3.45
CA ASN A 159 -15.70 1.51 -2.34
C ASN A 159 -15.91 2.27 -1.02
N MET A 160 -15.18 3.37 -0.82
CA MET A 160 -15.34 4.25 0.35
C MET A 160 -16.73 4.91 0.38
N LEU A 161 -17.24 5.34 -0.79
CA LEU A 161 -18.55 5.99 -0.91
C LEU A 161 -19.74 5.00 -0.91
N LYS A 162 -19.50 3.69 -0.72
CA LYS A 162 -20.52 2.63 -0.81
C LYS A 162 -21.36 2.70 -2.09
N ALA A 163 -20.76 3.13 -3.22
CA ALA A 163 -21.47 3.33 -4.48
C ALA A 163 -22.15 2.05 -5.03
N HIS A 164 -21.74 0.88 -4.53
CA HIS A 164 -22.29 -0.42 -4.89
C HIS A 164 -23.06 -1.13 -3.75
N GLY A 165 -23.46 -0.41 -2.69
CA GLY A 165 -24.23 -0.99 -1.57
C GLY A 165 -23.47 -1.97 -0.67
N GLY A 166 -22.15 -2.06 -0.82
CA GLY A 166 -21.29 -2.94 -0.04
C GLY A 166 -21.02 -2.45 1.39
N THR A 167 -20.49 -3.36 2.21
CA THR A 167 -20.02 -3.07 3.57
C THR A 167 -18.84 -2.11 3.52
N ARG A 168 -18.76 -1.18 4.49
CA ARG A 168 -17.61 -0.29 4.63
C ARG A 168 -16.34 -1.14 4.84
N PRO A 169 -15.22 -0.86 4.17
CA PRO A 169 -13.97 -1.58 4.41
C PRO A 169 -13.57 -1.53 5.89
N LEU A 170 -13.03 -2.63 6.41
CA LEU A 170 -12.52 -2.68 7.78
C LEU A 170 -11.48 -1.58 8.01
N PHE A 171 -11.53 -0.98 9.20
CA PHE A 171 -10.64 0.09 9.64
C PHE A 171 -10.70 1.39 8.81
N SER A 172 -11.66 1.54 7.90
CA SER A 172 -11.76 2.75 7.05
C SER A 172 -12.07 4.02 7.84
N GLU A 173 -12.72 3.90 8.99
CA GLU A 173 -13.01 4.98 9.94
C GLU A 173 -11.75 5.71 10.43
N TYR A 174 -10.59 5.05 10.44
CA TYR A 174 -9.33 5.65 10.87
C TYR A 174 -8.67 6.54 9.80
N PHE A 175 -9.13 6.45 8.54
CA PHE A 175 -8.48 7.12 7.41
C PHE A 175 -9.35 8.17 6.72
N ASP A 176 -10.68 8.01 6.74
CA ASP A 176 -11.65 8.86 6.03
C ASP A 176 -11.90 10.20 6.75
N GLU A 177 -12.12 10.13 8.07
CA GLU A 177 -12.28 11.29 8.95
C GLU A 177 -11.60 11.00 10.29
N PRO A 178 -10.26 11.06 10.34
CA PRO A 178 -9.49 10.66 11.52
C PRO A 178 -9.83 11.51 12.75
N LYS A 179 -10.77 11.05 13.58
CA LYS A 179 -11.02 11.61 14.93
C LYS A 179 -10.18 10.81 15.91
N ASN A 180 -9.33 11.48 16.67
CA ASN A 180 -8.49 10.91 17.74
C ASN A 180 -7.34 10.01 17.28
N VAL A 181 -6.81 10.23 16.08
CA VAL A 181 -5.58 9.55 15.63
C VAL A 181 -4.51 10.55 15.25
N LYS A 182 -3.26 10.12 15.36
CA LYS A 182 -2.09 10.92 14.99
C LYS A 182 -1.61 10.52 13.61
N ILE A 183 -1.66 11.44 12.66
CA ILE A 183 -1.14 11.22 11.30
C ILE A 183 0.39 11.23 11.35
N ILE A 184 1.01 10.10 11.01
CA ILE A 184 2.47 9.95 10.90
C ILE A 184 2.94 10.28 9.49
N TYR A 185 2.14 9.89 8.51
CA TYR A 185 2.40 10.14 7.11
C TYR A 185 1.07 10.26 6.36
N ALA A 186 0.96 11.22 5.45
CA ALA A 186 -0.19 11.35 4.56
C ALA A 186 0.19 12.14 3.29
N LYS A 187 0.29 11.45 2.14
CA LYS A 187 0.63 12.07 0.86
C LYS A 187 -0.02 11.35 -0.32
N TRP A 188 -0.36 12.11 -1.36
CA TRP A 188 -0.65 11.56 -2.68
C TRP A 188 0.65 11.05 -3.31
N GLN A 189 0.63 9.80 -3.78
CA GLN A 189 1.73 9.21 -4.54
C GLN A 189 1.18 8.63 -5.85
N SER A 190 1.92 8.83 -6.92
CA SER A 190 1.59 8.25 -8.22
C SER A 190 1.88 6.76 -8.26
N GLU A 191 1.04 6.01 -8.97
CA GLU A 191 1.34 4.63 -9.37
C GLU A 191 2.28 4.61 -10.60
N ASP A 192 2.58 3.41 -11.11
CA ASP A 192 3.43 3.22 -12.30
C ASP A 192 2.87 3.95 -13.53
N GLY A 193 3.48 5.09 -13.88
CA GLY A 193 3.12 5.90 -15.04
C GLY A 193 3.34 5.22 -16.40
N GLY A 194 4.04 4.08 -16.45
CA GLY A 194 4.16 3.24 -17.62
C GLY A 194 2.95 2.32 -17.86
N ARG A 195 2.06 2.17 -16.86
CA ARG A 195 0.89 1.28 -16.91
C ARG A 195 -0.42 1.95 -16.49
N PHE A 196 -0.36 3.00 -15.69
CA PHE A 196 -1.53 3.74 -15.23
C PHE A 196 -1.49 5.21 -15.68
N HIS A 197 -2.61 5.67 -16.25
CA HIS A 197 -2.76 7.04 -16.70
C HIS A 197 -3.14 7.95 -15.52
N LEU A 198 -2.18 8.76 -15.06
CA LEU A 198 -2.38 9.78 -14.02
C LEU A 198 -3.03 9.25 -12.74
N LYS A 199 -2.77 7.98 -12.40
CA LYS A 199 -3.30 7.36 -11.19
C LYS A 199 -2.43 7.71 -10.00
N SER A 200 -3.09 8.15 -8.93
CA SER A 200 -2.46 8.37 -7.63
C SER A 200 -3.33 7.77 -6.53
N ASN A 201 -2.69 7.33 -5.46
CA ASN A 201 -3.34 6.91 -4.23
C ASN A 201 -2.93 7.82 -3.07
N TYR A 202 -3.85 8.05 -2.13
CA TYR A 202 -3.55 8.75 -0.89
C TYR A 202 -2.99 7.76 0.12
N ASN A 203 -1.68 7.85 0.35
CA ASN A 203 -0.94 6.94 1.20
C ASN A 203 -0.87 7.50 2.60
N MET A 204 -1.21 6.69 3.60
CA MET A 204 -1.35 7.13 4.99
C MET A 204 -0.72 6.15 5.99
N ILE A 205 -0.09 6.69 7.03
CA ILE A 205 0.24 5.97 8.27
C ILE A 205 -0.40 6.74 9.41
N VAL A 206 -1.22 6.04 10.19
CA VAL A 206 -2.04 6.63 11.25
C VAL A 206 -1.76 5.89 12.56
N GLU A 207 -1.28 6.61 13.58
CA GLU A 207 -1.05 6.11 14.93
C GLU A 207 -2.34 6.20 15.75
N VAL A 208 -2.83 5.05 16.23
CA VAL A 208 -3.96 4.92 17.17
C VAL A 208 -3.47 4.97 18.62
N ASP A 209 -4.38 5.21 19.56
CA ASP A 209 -4.05 5.23 20.99
C ASP A 209 -3.55 3.84 21.44
N GLU A 210 -2.55 3.81 22.32
CA GLU A 210 -1.98 2.56 22.83
C GLU A 210 -2.99 1.75 23.68
N ASN A 211 -4.00 2.42 24.25
CA ASN A 211 -5.06 1.80 25.03
C ASN A 211 -6.29 1.44 24.20
N GLU A 212 -6.32 1.79 22.90
CA GLU A 212 -7.45 1.47 22.04
C GLU A 212 -7.49 -0.04 21.73
N GLU A 213 -8.58 -0.71 22.12
CA GLU A 213 -8.82 -2.11 21.79
C GLU A 213 -9.43 -2.21 20.39
N LEU A 214 -8.78 -2.97 19.53
CA LEU A 214 -9.21 -3.21 18.15
C LEU A 214 -9.59 -4.68 18.01
N ASP A 215 -10.76 -4.94 17.43
CA ASP A 215 -11.13 -6.29 17.02
C ASP A 215 -10.36 -6.62 15.72
N ILE A 216 -9.26 -7.38 15.86
CA ILE A 216 -8.36 -7.72 14.77
C ILE A 216 -8.75 -9.09 14.19
N PRO A 217 -9.27 -9.16 12.94
CA PRO A 217 -9.57 -10.43 12.33
C PRO A 217 -8.30 -11.25 12.06
N ASP A 218 -8.44 -12.57 11.96
CA ASP A 218 -7.33 -13.52 11.70
C ASP A 218 -6.63 -13.33 10.32
N SER A 219 -7.17 -12.49 9.44
CA SER A 219 -6.48 -12.07 8.21
C SER A 219 -5.51 -10.91 8.43
N PHE A 220 -5.43 -10.36 9.64
CA PHE A 220 -4.56 -9.24 9.99
C PHE A 220 -3.58 -9.63 11.08
N ILE A 221 -2.40 -9.00 11.06
CA ILE A 221 -1.36 -9.23 12.06
C ILE A 221 -0.57 -7.94 12.31
N TRP A 222 -0.16 -7.73 13.57
CA TRP A 222 0.75 -6.68 13.95
C TRP A 222 2.20 -7.10 13.69
N VAL A 223 2.93 -6.27 12.95
CA VAL A 223 4.35 -6.51 12.64
C VAL A 223 5.20 -5.28 12.93
N THR A 224 6.46 -5.47 13.32
CA THR A 224 7.41 -4.38 13.53
C THR A 224 8.02 -3.90 12.20
N LEU A 225 8.63 -2.71 12.17
CA LEU A 225 9.36 -2.24 10.98
C LEU A 225 10.54 -3.15 10.64
N PHE A 226 11.24 -3.68 11.65
CA PHE A 226 12.28 -4.68 11.46
C PHE A 226 11.73 -5.92 10.73
N GLN A 227 10.62 -6.48 11.19
CA GLN A 227 9.99 -7.64 10.58
C GLN A 227 9.59 -7.38 9.14
N ILE A 228 8.94 -6.23 8.85
CA ILE A 228 8.62 -5.85 7.47
C ILE A 228 9.89 -5.85 6.60
N LYS A 229 11.00 -5.26 7.08
CA LYS A 229 12.28 -5.24 6.33
C LYS A 229 12.89 -6.63 6.14
N GLN A 230 12.68 -7.58 7.06
CA GLN A 230 13.10 -8.98 6.84
C GLN A 230 12.19 -9.68 5.82
N LEU A 231 10.87 -9.49 5.92
CA LEU A 231 9.90 -10.08 5.00
C LEU A 231 10.06 -9.57 3.57
N LEU A 232 10.56 -8.35 3.37
CA LEU A 232 10.93 -7.81 2.05
C LEU A 232 12.00 -8.61 1.31
N LYS A 233 12.78 -9.42 2.04
CA LYS A 233 13.81 -10.29 1.45
C LYS A 233 13.22 -11.60 0.90
N ILE A 234 11.94 -11.87 1.17
CA ILE A 234 11.23 -13.06 0.71
C ILE A 234 10.38 -12.65 -0.49
N GLU A 235 10.57 -13.36 -1.60
CA GLU A 235 9.82 -13.08 -2.83
C GLU A 235 8.31 -13.22 -2.62
N ASN A 236 7.56 -12.32 -3.24
CA ASN A 236 6.09 -12.36 -3.25
C ASN A 236 5.46 -12.41 -1.84
N PHE A 237 6.13 -11.87 -0.81
CA PHE A 237 5.61 -11.87 0.56
C PHE A 237 4.95 -10.52 0.90
N VAL A 238 5.60 -9.41 0.59
CA VAL A 238 5.13 -8.05 0.88
C VAL A 238 4.68 -7.35 -0.39
N GLY A 239 3.44 -6.85 -0.39
CA GLY A 239 2.81 -6.18 -1.52
C GLY A 239 3.45 -4.83 -1.89
N PRO A 240 3.27 -4.36 -3.15
CA PRO A 240 3.79 -3.07 -3.61
C PRO A 240 3.33 -1.88 -2.76
N HIS A 241 2.10 -1.90 -2.26
CA HIS A 241 1.54 -0.78 -1.50
C HIS A 241 2.25 -0.58 -0.15
N ILE A 242 2.57 -1.66 0.58
CA ILE A 242 3.39 -1.55 1.80
C ILE A 242 4.77 -0.98 1.46
N ARG A 243 5.43 -1.51 0.40
CA ARG A 243 6.75 -1.04 -0.04
C ARG A 243 6.78 0.46 -0.31
N GLY A 244 5.75 0.98 -0.98
CA GLY A 244 5.59 2.41 -1.24
C GLY A 244 5.44 3.22 0.05
N ILE A 245 4.54 2.81 0.95
CA ILE A 245 4.27 3.53 2.20
C ILE A 245 5.50 3.54 3.12
N ILE A 246 6.13 2.39 3.34
CA ILE A 246 7.26 2.30 4.28
C ILE A 246 8.54 2.94 3.73
N SER A 247 8.64 3.23 2.43
CA SER A 247 9.80 3.94 1.87
C SER A 247 9.99 5.34 2.46
N TYR A 248 8.94 5.87 3.09
CA TYR A 248 8.97 7.11 3.86
C TYR A 248 9.63 6.96 5.24
N LEU A 249 9.67 5.75 5.81
CA LEU A 249 10.20 5.43 7.14
C LEU A 249 11.67 4.99 7.09
#